data_AF-A0A5I6HL78-F1
#
_entry.id   AF-A0A5I6HL78-F1
#
_cell.length_a   1.000
_cell.length_b   1.000
_cell.length_c   1.000
_cell.angle_alpha   90.00
_cell.angle_beta   90.00
_cell.angle_gamma   90.00
#
_symmetry.space_group_name_H-M   'P 1'
#
loop_
_entity.id
_entity.type
_entity.pdbx_description
1 polymer ?
#
loop_
_entity_poly.entity_id
_entity_poly.type
_entity_poly.pdbx_seq_one_letter_code
_entity_poly.pdbx_strand_id
1 'polypeptide(L)'
;MRFKTEKEIYFSILHDNSEDTKLSAAAAADKYKDKLFFLISNSSSIIEDNIDYINSNFNLRCNIVLLDQKWLLDIVPFFIHDIFNNKQKIIQVLLENNLETKDIFPSGDLINIAIGKTISGESLDENTIENPIIRDQISRIVRTLIVVQRSIIKYYIGESVFNPSINISNRAKTDFNGLKLQEYITSLQNIQKLGNTGLPKLDEYINNKLITLKRYLPIIPNTPNDIIDKTRPSNSLHDGFPTIYKLLSCLQYKSALLSMEYNNPNSAFLHSIRTIETYIEGFLIYANVATISDYYNRRGVLSEKDAFMINNNKLSGFGKKYASAGDVNNLKNHKFYVKIREMIDLRNKLYLTHGDMKACSLLTKQSLYYIIDFINYIDNISNQRSLPWKKIYRDIDKSVKFDFYGVTKSSLSHIFIHKYIFQLNSPQ
;
A
#
# COMPACT_ATOMS: atom_id res chain seq x y z
N MET A 1 -24.16 8.71 -24.15
CA MET A 1 -24.53 9.90 -24.93
C MET A 1 -23.72 11.09 -24.42
N ARG A 2 -23.11 11.92 -25.28
CA ARG A 2 -22.35 13.12 -24.86
C ARG A 2 -23.24 14.35 -25.05
N PHE A 3 -23.62 15.00 -23.94
CA PHE A 3 -24.38 16.25 -23.96
C PHE A 3 -23.54 17.37 -24.62
N LYS A 4 -24.12 18.07 -25.60
CA LYS A 4 -23.56 19.32 -26.13
C LYS A 4 -24.26 20.49 -25.41
N THR A 5 -23.43 21.41 -24.93
CA THR A 5 -23.72 22.85 -24.69
C THR A 5 -24.58 23.29 -23.51
N GLU A 6 -24.61 22.58 -22.39
CA GLU A 6 -24.90 23.22 -21.10
C GLU A 6 -23.77 22.97 -20.11
N LYS A 7 -23.17 24.06 -19.61
CA LYS A 7 -22.08 24.00 -18.61
C LYS A 7 -22.58 23.54 -17.24
N GLU A 8 -23.89 23.57 -17.02
CA GLU A 8 -24.52 23.41 -15.72
C GLU A 8 -25.68 22.41 -15.82
N ILE A 9 -25.85 21.57 -14.79
CA ILE A 9 -26.97 20.64 -14.61
C ILE A 9 -27.66 20.99 -13.31
N TYR A 10 -28.99 21.05 -13.35
CA TYR A 10 -29.82 21.26 -12.18
C TYR A 10 -30.59 19.97 -11.88
N PHE A 11 -30.74 19.61 -10.61
CA PHE A 11 -31.56 18.46 -10.25
C PHE A 11 -32.27 18.63 -8.92
N SER A 12 -33.42 17.96 -8.78
CA SER A 12 -34.13 17.78 -7.52
C SER A 12 -34.38 16.31 -7.27
N ILE A 13 -34.45 15.93 -6.00
CA ILE A 13 -34.75 14.57 -5.56
C ILE A 13 -36.21 14.54 -5.10
N LEU A 14 -36.98 13.56 -5.58
CA LEU A 14 -38.36 13.33 -5.18
C LEU A 14 -38.42 12.19 -4.17
N HIS A 15 -38.69 12.53 -2.91
CA HIS A 15 -38.83 11.58 -1.81
C HIS A 15 -40.26 11.04 -1.65
N ASP A 16 -41.27 11.85 -2.00
CA ASP A 16 -42.69 11.49 -1.92
C ASP A 16 -43.50 12.09 -3.08
N ASN A 17 -44.80 11.80 -3.10
CA ASN A 17 -45.77 12.32 -4.07
C ASN A 17 -46.83 13.23 -3.43
N SER A 18 -46.48 13.90 -2.32
CA SER A 18 -47.35 14.87 -1.66
C SER A 18 -47.69 16.05 -2.58
N GLU A 19 -48.79 16.75 -2.29
CA GLU A 19 -49.21 17.90 -3.07
C GLU A 19 -48.18 19.04 -3.00
N ASP A 20 -47.55 19.25 -1.84
CA ASP A 20 -46.48 20.23 -1.65
C ASP A 20 -45.25 19.91 -2.51
N THR A 21 -44.82 18.64 -2.54
CA THR A 21 -43.72 18.19 -3.41
C THR A 21 -44.06 18.41 -4.89
N LYS A 22 -45.29 18.10 -5.31
CA LYS A 22 -45.75 18.30 -6.69
C LYS A 22 -45.76 19.78 -7.10
N LEU A 23 -46.28 20.65 -6.25
CA LEU A 23 -46.27 22.10 -6.45
C LEU A 23 -44.84 22.65 -6.51
N SER A 24 -43.98 22.20 -5.60
CA SER A 24 -42.56 22.63 -5.56
C SER A 24 -41.79 22.13 -6.78
N ALA A 25 -42.02 20.90 -7.23
CA ALA A 25 -41.43 20.35 -8.43
C ALA A 25 -41.90 21.11 -9.69
N ALA A 26 -43.18 21.50 -9.77
CA ALA A 26 -43.70 22.35 -10.83
C ALA A 26 -43.05 23.74 -10.84
N ALA A 27 -42.91 24.36 -9.65
CA ALA A 27 -42.25 25.65 -9.51
C ALA A 27 -40.75 25.59 -9.90
N ALA A 28 -40.05 24.51 -9.53
CA ALA A 28 -38.68 24.26 -9.96
C ALA A 28 -38.60 24.09 -11.49
N ALA A 29 -39.50 23.31 -12.08
CA ALA A 29 -39.57 23.08 -13.51
C ALA A 29 -39.79 24.38 -14.30
N ASP A 30 -40.68 25.27 -13.86
CA ASP A 30 -40.88 26.57 -14.51
C ASP A 30 -39.65 27.49 -14.33
N LYS A 31 -39.11 27.56 -13.10
CA LYS A 31 -37.93 28.39 -12.78
C LYS A 31 -36.70 28.00 -13.62
N TYR A 32 -36.53 26.71 -13.92
CA TYR A 32 -35.38 26.17 -14.65
C TYR A 32 -35.72 25.62 -16.04
N LYS A 33 -36.83 26.05 -16.66
CA LYS A 33 -37.28 25.55 -17.97
C LYS A 33 -36.30 25.76 -19.13
N ASP A 34 -35.46 26.78 -19.04
CA ASP A 34 -34.41 27.09 -20.03
C ASP A 34 -33.04 26.46 -19.68
N LYS A 35 -33.04 25.49 -18.76
CA LYS A 35 -31.85 24.78 -18.25
C LYS A 35 -32.07 23.27 -18.31
N LEU A 36 -30.98 22.51 -18.23
CA LEU A 36 -31.00 21.06 -18.10
C LEU A 36 -31.35 20.67 -16.65
N PHE A 37 -32.66 20.66 -16.37
CA PHE A 37 -33.23 20.27 -15.09
C PHE A 37 -33.71 18.81 -15.08
N PHE A 38 -33.33 18.07 -14.04
CA PHE A 38 -33.72 16.68 -13.81
C PHE A 38 -34.50 16.50 -12.51
N LEU A 39 -35.57 15.72 -12.58
CA LEU A 39 -36.21 15.11 -11.41
C LEU A 39 -35.65 13.70 -11.21
N ILE A 40 -35.22 13.40 -9.99
CA ILE A 40 -34.58 12.12 -9.65
C ILE A 40 -35.38 11.41 -8.57
N SER A 41 -35.71 10.15 -8.79
CA SER A 41 -36.28 9.26 -7.77
C SER A 41 -35.88 7.81 -8.03
N ASN A 42 -36.07 6.96 -7.04
CA ASN A 42 -35.94 5.51 -7.14
C ASN A 42 -37.32 4.81 -7.24
N SER A 43 -38.40 5.60 -7.32
CA SER A 43 -39.77 5.13 -7.48
C SER A 43 -40.38 5.63 -8.78
N SER A 44 -40.82 4.70 -9.63
CA SER A 44 -41.50 5.05 -10.88
C SER A 44 -42.83 5.74 -10.64
N SER A 45 -43.62 5.29 -9.65
CA SER A 45 -44.93 5.88 -9.36
C SER A 45 -44.82 7.33 -8.88
N ILE A 46 -43.82 7.64 -8.04
CA ILE A 46 -43.59 9.01 -7.58
C ILE A 46 -43.25 9.92 -8.77
N ILE A 47 -42.37 9.45 -9.67
CA ILE A 47 -41.97 10.17 -10.87
C ILE A 47 -43.19 10.40 -11.79
N GLU A 48 -43.94 9.34 -12.10
CA GLU A 48 -45.11 9.39 -13.00
C GLU A 48 -46.18 10.36 -12.46
N ASP A 49 -46.55 10.22 -11.18
CA ASP A 49 -47.53 11.11 -10.53
C ASP A 49 -47.11 12.58 -10.57
N ASN A 50 -45.82 12.88 -10.38
CA ASN A 50 -45.31 14.25 -10.42
C ASN A 50 -45.30 14.79 -11.85
N ILE A 51 -44.88 13.99 -12.84
CA ILE A 51 -44.88 14.39 -14.25
C ILE A 51 -46.29 14.65 -14.75
N ASP A 52 -47.23 13.76 -14.45
CA ASP A 52 -48.62 13.89 -14.87
C ASP A 52 -49.25 15.15 -14.29
N TYR A 53 -48.96 15.46 -13.02
CA TYR A 53 -49.39 16.69 -12.38
C TYR A 53 -48.81 17.94 -13.07
N ILE A 54 -47.50 17.95 -13.31
CA ILE A 54 -46.79 19.07 -13.94
C ILE A 54 -47.31 19.31 -15.37
N ASN A 55 -47.46 18.24 -16.16
CA ASN A 55 -47.94 18.32 -17.54
C ASN A 55 -49.40 18.77 -17.61
N SER A 56 -50.26 18.18 -16.78
CA SER A 56 -51.72 18.41 -16.86
C SER A 56 -52.13 19.79 -16.35
N ASN A 57 -51.42 20.35 -15.37
CA ASN A 57 -51.80 21.61 -14.74
C ASN A 57 -51.03 22.82 -15.29
N PHE A 58 -49.76 22.63 -15.69
CA PHE A 58 -48.87 23.75 -16.03
C PHE A 58 -48.27 23.66 -17.43
N ASN A 59 -48.45 22.53 -18.13
CA ASN A 59 -47.87 22.29 -19.47
C ASN A 59 -46.34 22.49 -19.52
N LEU A 60 -45.65 22.10 -18.44
CA LEU A 60 -44.19 22.20 -18.30
C LEU A 60 -43.54 20.83 -18.59
N ARG A 61 -42.35 20.82 -19.20
CA ARG A 61 -41.58 19.59 -19.43
C ARG A 61 -40.40 19.47 -18.47
N CYS A 62 -40.14 18.26 -17.97
CA CYS A 62 -39.01 17.96 -17.11
C CYS A 62 -38.20 16.77 -17.66
N ASN A 63 -36.88 16.75 -17.46
CA ASN A 63 -36.09 15.53 -17.68
C ASN A 63 -36.10 14.67 -16.42
N ILE A 64 -35.91 13.36 -16.58
CA ILE A 64 -36.07 12.41 -15.47
C ILE A 64 -34.88 11.46 -15.40
N VAL A 65 -34.48 11.17 -14.17
CA VAL A 65 -33.59 10.05 -13.84
C VAL A 65 -34.30 9.10 -12.89
N LEU A 66 -34.63 7.91 -13.38
CA LEU A 66 -35.16 6.83 -12.55
C LEU A 66 -33.99 5.95 -12.08
N LEU A 67 -33.78 5.91 -10.77
CA LEU A 67 -32.80 5.05 -10.12
C LEU A 67 -33.41 3.69 -9.78
N ASP A 68 -32.58 2.65 -9.71
CA ASP A 68 -32.99 1.34 -9.16
C ASP A 68 -33.43 1.49 -7.70
N GLN A 69 -34.41 0.68 -7.26
CA GLN A 69 -34.98 0.73 -5.91
C GLN A 69 -33.94 0.52 -4.79
N LYS A 70 -32.76 -0.05 -5.09
CA LYS A 70 -31.66 -0.22 -4.13
C LYS A 70 -30.91 1.07 -3.82
N TRP A 71 -31.09 2.13 -4.62
CA TRP A 71 -30.51 3.43 -4.31
C TRP A 71 -31.14 4.01 -3.06
N LEU A 72 -30.30 4.48 -2.15
CA LEU A 72 -30.70 5.44 -1.12
C LEU A 72 -30.70 6.84 -1.76
N LEU A 73 -31.80 7.60 -1.64
CA LEU A 73 -31.89 8.89 -2.32
C LEU A 73 -30.94 9.94 -1.72
N ASP A 74 -30.71 9.91 -0.41
CA ASP A 74 -29.87 10.90 0.29
C ASP A 74 -28.40 10.88 -0.09
N ILE A 75 -27.94 9.82 -0.77
CA ILE A 75 -26.55 9.69 -1.25
C ILE A 75 -26.39 10.13 -2.70
N VAL A 76 -27.49 10.38 -3.42
CA VAL A 76 -27.48 10.83 -4.82
C VAL A 76 -26.62 12.07 -5.01
N PRO A 77 -26.69 13.12 -4.15
CA PRO A 77 -25.84 14.30 -4.31
C PRO A 77 -24.35 13.94 -4.31
N PHE A 78 -23.94 12.93 -3.54
CA PHE A 78 -22.54 12.50 -3.53
C PHE A 78 -22.12 11.84 -4.85
N PHE A 79 -22.96 10.98 -5.43
CA PHE A 79 -22.63 10.22 -6.65
C PHE A 79 -23.09 10.89 -7.95
N ILE A 80 -23.71 12.07 -7.90
CA ILE A 80 -24.33 12.69 -9.06
C ILE A 80 -23.33 12.96 -10.19
N HIS A 81 -22.09 13.35 -9.86
CA HIS A 81 -21.00 13.51 -10.83
C HIS A 81 -20.51 12.19 -11.44
N ASP A 82 -20.76 11.05 -10.79
CA ASP A 82 -20.45 9.75 -11.37
C ASP A 82 -21.54 9.29 -12.35
N ILE A 83 -22.77 9.77 -12.15
CA ILE A 83 -23.90 9.56 -13.06
C ILE A 83 -23.78 10.50 -14.27
N PHE A 84 -23.48 11.78 -14.01
CA PHE A 84 -23.36 12.84 -15.00
C PHE A 84 -21.89 13.21 -15.20
N ASN A 85 -21.38 13.04 -16.42
CA ASN A 85 -19.98 13.28 -16.79
C ASN A 85 -19.29 14.45 -16.06
N ASN A 86 -18.17 14.16 -15.37
CA ASN A 86 -17.36 15.00 -14.46
C ASN A 86 -16.99 16.45 -14.86
N LYS A 87 -17.39 16.98 -16.03
CA LYS A 87 -16.99 18.30 -16.52
C LYS A 87 -18.05 19.39 -16.36
N GLN A 88 -19.23 19.05 -15.86
CA GLN A 88 -20.34 20.00 -15.72
C GLN A 88 -20.45 20.45 -14.26
N LYS A 89 -20.83 21.71 -14.06
CA LYS A 89 -21.24 22.19 -12.74
C LYS A 89 -22.58 21.56 -12.42
N ILE A 90 -22.73 20.90 -11.26
CA ILE A 90 -24.00 20.27 -10.87
C ILE A 90 -24.54 21.00 -9.65
N ILE A 91 -25.82 21.36 -9.71
CA ILE A 91 -26.52 22.17 -8.71
C ILE A 91 -27.76 21.41 -8.26
N GLN A 92 -27.88 21.13 -6.97
CA GLN A 92 -29.09 20.59 -6.39
C GLN A 92 -30.07 21.72 -6.08
N VAL A 93 -31.34 21.51 -6.41
CA VAL A 93 -32.46 22.40 -6.07
C VAL A 93 -33.28 21.71 -4.98
N LEU A 94 -33.34 22.33 -3.81
CA LEU A 94 -34.03 21.83 -2.62
C LEU A 94 -35.51 22.23 -2.67
N LEU A 95 -36.40 21.26 -2.92
CA LEU A 95 -37.83 21.53 -3.06
C LEU A 95 -38.46 22.03 -1.76
N GLU A 96 -38.07 21.45 -0.63
CA GLU A 96 -38.59 21.76 0.71
C GLU A 96 -38.13 23.12 1.25
N ASN A 97 -37.03 23.67 0.72
CA ASN A 97 -36.41 24.91 1.19
C ASN A 97 -36.62 26.05 0.19
N ASN A 98 -37.86 26.29 -0.26
CA ASN A 98 -38.18 27.39 -1.18
C ASN A 98 -37.29 27.44 -2.44
N LEU A 99 -36.91 26.28 -2.99
CA LEU A 99 -36.06 26.16 -4.18
C LEU A 99 -34.65 26.75 -3.99
N GLU A 100 -34.11 26.72 -2.77
CA GLU A 100 -32.71 26.99 -2.48
C GLU A 100 -31.79 26.08 -3.31
N THR A 101 -30.66 26.62 -3.74
CA THR A 101 -29.70 25.92 -4.60
C THR A 101 -28.42 25.60 -3.85
N LYS A 102 -27.89 24.40 -4.07
CA LYS A 102 -26.65 23.92 -3.49
C LYS A 102 -25.70 23.43 -4.57
N ASP A 103 -24.49 23.99 -4.62
CA ASP A 103 -23.44 23.51 -5.50
C ASP A 103 -22.95 22.14 -5.02
N ILE A 104 -22.89 21.17 -5.93
CA ILE A 104 -22.46 19.81 -5.64
C ILE A 104 -21.03 19.60 -6.13
N PHE A 105 -20.16 19.23 -5.20
CA PHE A 105 -18.76 18.92 -5.49
C PHE A 105 -18.61 17.49 -6.04
N PRO A 106 -17.64 17.25 -6.93
CA PRO A 106 -17.31 15.90 -7.38
C PRO A 106 -16.94 14.99 -6.20
N SER A 107 -17.48 13.77 -6.17
CA SER A 107 -17.14 12.78 -5.12
C SER A 107 -15.64 12.52 -5.02
N GLY A 108 -14.91 12.62 -6.14
CA GLY A 108 -13.47 12.44 -6.16
C GLY A 108 -12.72 13.43 -5.27
N ASP A 109 -13.12 14.70 -5.29
CA ASP A 109 -12.50 15.76 -4.49
C ASP A 109 -12.80 15.55 -3.00
N LEU A 110 -14.06 15.24 -2.67
CA LEU A 110 -14.49 14.96 -1.30
C LEU A 110 -13.77 13.73 -0.71
N ILE A 111 -13.61 12.66 -1.49
CA ILE A 111 -12.85 11.46 -1.07
C ILE A 111 -11.39 11.83 -0.78
N ASN A 112 -10.73 12.61 -1.64
CA ASN A 112 -9.34 13.01 -1.44
C ASN A 112 -9.16 13.89 -0.19
N ILE A 113 -10.06 14.84 0.04
CA ILE A 113 -10.06 15.66 1.27
C ILE A 113 -10.22 14.76 2.50
N ALA A 114 -11.17 13.82 2.46
CA ALA A 114 -11.41 12.90 3.57
C ALA A 114 -10.22 11.97 3.85
N ILE A 115 -9.56 11.47 2.80
CA ILE A 115 -8.32 10.70 2.94
C ILE A 115 -7.24 11.55 3.61
N GLY A 116 -7.05 12.80 3.15
CA GLY A 116 -6.08 13.74 3.71
C GLY A 116 -6.27 13.95 5.21
N LYS A 117 -7.50 14.32 5.62
CA LYS A 117 -7.87 14.50 7.03
C LYS A 117 -7.63 13.24 7.87
N THR A 118 -8.05 12.08 7.37
CA THR A 118 -7.90 10.82 8.12
C THR A 118 -6.43 10.44 8.30
N ILE A 119 -5.57 10.71 7.30
CA ILE A 119 -4.13 10.46 7.38
C ILE A 119 -3.44 11.42 8.35
N SER A 120 -3.84 12.71 8.37
CA SER A 120 -3.32 13.70 9.33
C SER A 120 -3.80 13.47 10.77
N GLY A 121 -4.81 12.62 10.96
CA GLY A 121 -5.41 12.34 12.27
C GLY A 121 -6.56 13.28 12.64
N GLU A 122 -7.03 14.08 11.69
CA GLU A 122 -8.20 14.93 11.85
C GLU A 122 -9.50 14.13 11.78
N SER A 123 -10.55 14.63 12.44
CA SER A 123 -11.89 14.07 12.35
C SER A 123 -12.55 14.42 11.02
N LEU A 124 -13.27 13.44 10.45
CA LEU A 124 -14.21 13.71 9.36
C LEU A 124 -15.51 14.24 9.95
N ASP A 125 -15.91 15.42 9.51
CA ASP A 125 -17.10 16.16 9.97
C ASP A 125 -18.10 16.38 8.83
N GLU A 126 -19.25 16.97 9.16
CA GLU A 126 -20.31 17.32 8.21
C GLU A 126 -19.89 18.36 7.17
N ASN A 127 -18.92 19.21 7.51
CA ASN A 127 -18.35 20.19 6.58
C ASN A 127 -17.48 19.52 5.50
N THR A 128 -16.99 18.31 5.76
CA THR A 128 -16.21 17.52 4.79
C THR A 128 -17.13 16.67 3.93
N ILE A 129 -18.00 15.89 4.59
CA ILE A 129 -18.98 15.03 3.94
C ILE A 129 -20.26 15.12 4.76
N GLU A 130 -21.26 15.77 4.18
CA GLU A 130 -22.55 16.03 4.82
C GLU A 130 -23.28 14.72 5.13
N ASN A 131 -23.39 13.83 4.14
CA ASN A 131 -24.12 12.57 4.32
C ASN A 131 -23.38 11.64 5.32
N PRO A 132 -23.98 11.32 6.47
CA PRO A 132 -23.31 10.56 7.53
C PRO A 132 -22.97 9.13 7.10
N ILE A 133 -23.80 8.50 6.26
CA ILE A 133 -23.57 7.13 5.77
C ILE A 133 -22.31 7.10 4.90
N ILE A 134 -22.17 8.05 3.97
CA ILE A 134 -20.98 8.14 3.11
C ILE A 134 -19.73 8.47 3.92
N ARG A 135 -19.84 9.42 4.86
CA ARG A 135 -18.76 9.81 5.76
C ARG A 135 -18.25 8.62 6.57
N ASP A 136 -19.16 7.85 7.17
CA ASP A 136 -18.82 6.69 8.00
C ASP A 136 -18.18 5.56 7.18
N GLN A 137 -18.67 5.32 5.95
CA GLN A 137 -18.07 4.32 5.07
C GLN A 137 -16.65 4.72 4.63
N ILE A 138 -16.43 5.97 4.24
CA ILE A 138 -15.09 6.48 3.89
C ILE A 138 -14.16 6.36 5.10
N SER A 139 -14.61 6.83 6.27
CA SER A 139 -13.86 6.73 7.53
C SER A 139 -13.44 5.29 7.82
N ARG A 140 -14.38 4.34 7.74
CA ARG A 140 -14.13 2.91 7.96
C ARG A 140 -13.11 2.35 6.97
N ILE A 141 -13.26 2.61 5.67
CA ILE A 141 -12.36 2.09 4.64
C ILE A 141 -10.96 2.66 4.82
N VAL A 142 -10.82 3.99 4.94
CA VAL A 142 -9.52 4.66 5.04
C VAL A 142 -8.81 4.28 6.33
N ARG A 143 -9.51 4.23 7.48
CA ARG A 143 -8.92 3.77 8.75
C ARG A 143 -8.41 2.34 8.64
N THR A 144 -9.18 1.44 8.01
CA THR A 144 -8.75 0.06 7.80
C THR A 144 -7.48 0.01 6.96
N LEU A 145 -7.44 0.74 5.83
CA LEU A 145 -6.25 0.81 4.98
C LEU A 145 -5.03 1.37 5.73
N ILE A 146 -5.21 2.39 6.57
CA ILE A 146 -4.14 2.93 7.43
C ILE A 146 -3.64 1.84 8.40
N VAL A 147 -4.52 1.08 9.05
CA VAL A 147 -4.14 0.01 9.98
C VAL A 147 -3.38 -1.10 9.26
N VAL A 148 -3.82 -1.53 8.08
CA VAL A 148 -3.10 -2.52 7.26
C VAL A 148 -1.74 -1.98 6.85
N GLN A 149 -1.69 -0.75 6.32
CA GLN A 149 -0.43 -0.13 5.90
C GLN A 149 0.55 0.00 7.07
N ARG A 150 0.08 0.49 8.22
CA ARG A 150 0.89 0.57 9.44
C ARG A 150 1.36 -0.80 9.90
N SER A 151 0.55 -1.85 9.78
CA SER A 151 0.97 -3.22 10.14
C SER A 151 2.10 -3.74 9.23
N ILE A 152 1.99 -3.47 7.92
CA ILE A 152 3.03 -3.81 6.93
C ILE A 152 4.31 -2.99 7.21
N ILE A 153 4.17 -1.69 7.43
CA ILE A 153 5.29 -0.80 7.74
C ILE A 153 5.95 -1.20 9.06
N LYS A 154 5.18 -1.48 10.12
CA LYS A 154 5.69 -1.98 11.40
C LYS A 154 6.44 -3.30 11.27
N TYR A 155 6.06 -4.18 10.35
CA TYR A 155 6.86 -5.35 10.04
C TYR A 155 8.21 -4.95 9.43
N TYR A 156 8.21 -4.11 8.39
CA TYR A 156 9.45 -3.74 7.70
C TYR A 156 10.39 -2.92 8.58
N ILE A 157 9.89 -1.90 9.27
CA ILE A 157 10.71 -1.09 10.18
C ILE A 157 10.93 -1.84 11.50
N GLY A 158 10.12 -2.84 11.83
CA GLY A 158 10.19 -3.64 13.05
C GLY A 158 9.65 -2.92 14.30
N GLU A 159 8.78 -3.58 15.08
CA GLU A 159 8.72 -3.31 16.53
C GLU A 159 10.04 -3.71 17.25
N SER A 160 10.92 -4.42 16.54
CA SER A 160 12.22 -4.93 16.98
C SER A 160 13.40 -3.99 16.78
N VAL A 161 13.27 -3.01 15.87
CA VAL A 161 14.35 -2.09 15.54
C VAL A 161 14.36 -0.88 16.47
N PHE A 162 13.19 -0.50 17.00
CA PHE A 162 13.06 0.60 17.96
C PHE A 162 13.17 0.18 19.43
N ASN A 163 13.17 -1.14 19.73
CA ASN A 163 13.43 -1.67 21.07
C ASN A 163 14.81 -2.36 21.11
N PRO A 164 15.92 -1.59 21.26
CA PRO A 164 17.26 -2.17 21.42
C PRO A 164 17.40 -3.04 22.68
N SER A 165 16.42 -2.99 23.59
CA SER A 165 16.28 -3.89 24.75
C SER A 165 15.88 -5.32 24.39
N ILE A 166 15.40 -5.58 23.16
CA ILE A 166 15.16 -6.93 22.67
C ILE A 166 16.42 -7.40 21.94
N ASN A 167 17.30 -8.00 22.72
CA ASN A 167 18.57 -8.57 22.28
C ASN A 167 18.35 -9.48 21.06
N ILE A 168 18.88 -9.09 19.89
CA ILE A 168 18.84 -9.91 18.66
C ILE A 168 19.53 -11.27 18.89
N SER A 169 20.50 -11.33 19.81
CA SER A 169 21.14 -12.57 20.26
C SER A 169 20.18 -13.57 20.92
N ASN A 170 18.98 -13.15 21.34
CA ASN A 170 17.99 -14.02 21.97
C ASN A 170 16.88 -14.48 21.01
N ARG A 171 16.82 -13.97 19.77
CA ARG A 171 15.73 -14.29 18.82
C ARG A 171 15.98 -15.52 17.97
N ALA A 172 17.24 -15.89 17.79
CA ALA A 172 17.64 -17.09 17.06
C ALA A 172 18.73 -17.79 17.86
N LYS A 173 18.51 -19.07 18.19
CA LYS A 173 19.52 -19.87 18.91
C LYS A 173 20.74 -20.19 18.03
N THR A 174 20.63 -20.01 16.71
CA THR A 174 21.64 -20.31 15.68
C THR A 174 21.48 -19.35 14.48
N ASP A 175 22.52 -19.18 13.64
CA ASP A 175 22.45 -18.31 12.44
C ASP A 175 21.34 -18.78 11.48
N PHE A 176 21.14 -20.10 11.34
CA PHE A 176 20.09 -20.67 10.50
C PHE A 176 18.66 -20.32 10.96
N ASN A 177 18.42 -20.22 12.27
CA ASN A 177 17.10 -19.86 12.78
C ASN A 177 16.67 -18.44 12.35
N GLY A 178 17.63 -17.53 12.14
CA GLY A 178 17.34 -16.20 11.58
C GLY A 178 16.75 -16.25 10.17
N LEU A 179 17.06 -17.28 9.38
CA LEU A 179 16.57 -17.46 8.02
C LEU A 179 15.12 -17.94 7.96
N LYS A 180 14.52 -18.36 9.09
CA LYS A 180 13.13 -18.83 9.17
C LYS A 180 12.08 -17.74 9.08
N LEU A 181 12.48 -16.48 9.26
CA LEU A 181 11.61 -15.29 9.18
C LEU A 181 10.32 -15.41 10.02
N GLN A 182 10.41 -15.93 11.24
CA GLN A 182 9.22 -16.16 12.08
C GLN A 182 8.37 -14.89 12.27
N GLU A 183 9.01 -13.74 12.46
CA GLU A 183 8.34 -12.44 12.56
C GLU A 183 7.60 -12.03 11.29
N TYR A 184 8.14 -12.41 10.12
CA TYR A 184 7.46 -12.19 8.86
C TYR A 184 6.18 -12.99 8.80
N ILE A 185 6.26 -14.28 9.11
CA ILE A 185 5.12 -15.20 9.10
C ILE A 185 4.03 -14.71 10.06
N THR A 186 4.40 -14.34 11.29
CA THR A 186 3.47 -13.77 12.28
C THR A 186 2.84 -12.46 11.80
N SER A 187 3.61 -11.58 11.16
CA SER A 187 3.09 -10.32 10.62
C SER A 187 2.08 -10.55 9.50
N LEU A 188 2.33 -11.52 8.62
CA LEU A 188 1.38 -11.89 7.56
C LEU A 188 0.08 -12.46 8.15
N GLN A 189 0.16 -13.24 9.22
CA GLN A 189 -1.02 -13.74 9.92
C GLN A 189 -1.82 -12.60 10.57
N ASN A 190 -1.15 -11.60 11.15
CA ASN A 190 -1.81 -10.43 11.72
C ASN A 190 -2.51 -9.58 10.64
N ILE A 191 -1.87 -9.36 9.49
CA ILE A 191 -2.49 -8.65 8.36
C ILE A 191 -3.68 -9.44 7.81
N GLN A 192 -3.59 -10.77 7.75
CA GLN A 192 -4.69 -11.62 7.30
C GLN A 192 -5.94 -11.49 8.17
N LYS A 193 -5.80 -11.28 9.48
CA LYS A 193 -6.94 -11.03 10.38
C LYS A 193 -7.65 -9.70 10.10
N LEU A 194 -7.00 -8.76 9.40
CA LEU A 194 -7.59 -7.48 9.00
C LEU A 194 -8.40 -7.58 7.70
N GLY A 195 -8.19 -8.61 6.90
CA GLY A 195 -8.95 -8.88 5.68
C GLY A 195 -10.15 -9.77 6.00
N ASN A 196 -11.24 -9.16 6.46
CA ASN A 196 -12.60 -9.73 6.61
C ASN A 196 -13.52 -8.58 7.05
N THR A 197 -13.47 -7.49 6.29
CA THR A 197 -14.09 -6.22 6.65
C THR A 197 -15.58 -6.19 6.32
N GLY A 198 -16.08 -7.18 5.59
CA GLY A 198 -17.44 -7.16 5.04
C GLY A 198 -17.59 -6.23 3.84
N LEU A 199 -16.47 -5.71 3.31
CA LEU A 199 -16.42 -4.82 2.16
C LEU A 199 -15.63 -5.53 1.04
N PRO A 200 -16.30 -6.16 0.06
CA PRO A 200 -15.65 -7.07 -0.90
C PRO A 200 -14.45 -6.45 -1.64
N LYS A 201 -14.54 -5.18 -2.04
CA LYS A 201 -13.47 -4.47 -2.74
C LYS A 201 -12.26 -4.15 -1.86
N LEU A 202 -12.50 -3.84 -0.59
CA LEU A 202 -11.43 -3.66 0.38
C LEU A 202 -10.76 -5.00 0.71
N ASP A 203 -11.55 -6.06 0.92
CA ASP A 203 -11.05 -7.40 1.21
C ASP A 203 -10.25 -7.98 0.03
N GLU A 204 -10.72 -7.79 -1.21
CA GLU A 204 -10.00 -8.12 -2.44
C GLU A 204 -8.63 -7.41 -2.49
N TYR A 205 -8.60 -6.10 -2.18
CA TYR A 205 -7.36 -5.33 -2.14
C TYR A 205 -6.36 -5.82 -1.10
N ILE A 206 -6.82 -6.09 0.13
CA ILE A 206 -5.98 -6.60 1.23
C ILE A 206 -5.45 -8.00 0.88
N ASN A 207 -6.27 -8.86 0.29
CA ASN A 207 -5.86 -10.19 -0.15
C ASN A 207 -4.79 -10.12 -1.25
N ASN A 208 -4.92 -9.21 -2.21
CA ASN A 208 -3.90 -9.00 -3.24
C ASN A 208 -2.56 -8.53 -2.64
N LYS A 209 -2.59 -7.69 -1.59
CA LYS A 209 -1.39 -7.32 -0.82
C LYS A 209 -0.77 -8.53 -0.13
N LEU A 210 -1.58 -9.35 0.53
CA LEU A 210 -1.12 -10.58 1.20
C LEU A 210 -0.52 -11.58 0.22
N ILE A 211 -1.13 -11.80 -0.95
CA ILE A 211 -0.59 -12.69 -1.99
C ILE A 211 0.80 -12.25 -2.42
N THR A 212 0.98 -10.94 -2.64
CA THR A 212 2.28 -10.37 -3.03
C THR A 212 3.35 -10.64 -1.96
N LEU A 213 3.00 -10.45 -0.70
CA LEU A 213 3.91 -10.73 0.43
C LEU A 213 4.18 -12.24 0.58
N LYS A 214 3.16 -13.09 0.51
CA LYS A 214 3.26 -14.55 0.68
C LYS A 214 4.05 -15.24 -0.43
N ARG A 215 4.25 -14.61 -1.59
CA ARG A 215 5.02 -15.15 -2.73
C ARG A 215 6.42 -15.66 -2.34
N TYR A 216 7.04 -15.07 -1.32
CA TYR A 216 8.39 -15.43 -0.86
C TYR A 216 8.41 -16.39 0.34
N LEU A 217 7.27 -16.93 0.78
CA LEU A 217 7.30 -17.99 1.79
C LEU A 217 8.00 -19.28 1.31
N PRO A 218 7.85 -19.73 0.05
CA PRO A 218 8.50 -20.96 -0.41
C PRO A 218 10.04 -20.91 -0.43
N ILE A 219 10.66 -19.72 -0.38
CA ILE A 219 12.12 -19.56 -0.41
C ILE A 219 12.76 -19.62 0.99
N ILE A 220 11.94 -19.74 2.04
CA ILE A 220 12.40 -19.90 3.42
C ILE A 220 12.93 -21.33 3.60
N PRO A 221 14.20 -21.52 3.96
CA PRO A 221 14.78 -22.85 4.05
C PRO A 221 14.23 -23.63 5.25
N ASN A 222 14.00 -24.92 5.08
CA ASN A 222 13.62 -25.86 6.14
C ASN A 222 14.85 -26.45 6.86
N THR A 223 15.92 -26.69 6.12
CA THR A 223 17.21 -27.18 6.63
C THR A 223 18.39 -26.39 6.05
N PRO A 224 19.58 -26.38 6.69
CA PRO A 224 20.76 -25.72 6.13
C PRO A 224 21.11 -26.22 4.71
N ASN A 225 20.88 -27.51 4.43
CA ASN A 225 21.12 -28.10 3.11
C ASN A 225 20.28 -27.45 2.00
N ASP A 226 19.13 -26.85 2.32
CA ASP A 226 18.27 -26.21 1.32
C ASP A 226 18.94 -24.98 0.67
N ILE A 227 20.00 -24.42 1.29
CA ILE A 227 20.76 -23.27 0.79
C ILE A 227 22.24 -23.56 0.50
N ILE A 228 22.75 -24.75 0.86
CA ILE A 228 24.14 -25.15 0.62
C ILE A 228 24.23 -26.14 -0.55
N ASP A 229 23.34 -27.12 -0.58
CA ASP A 229 23.37 -28.18 -1.58
C ASP A 229 22.71 -27.73 -2.89
N LYS A 230 23.56 -27.33 -3.84
CA LYS A 230 23.15 -26.87 -5.18
C LYS A 230 22.63 -27.99 -6.08
N THR A 231 22.81 -29.25 -5.70
CA THR A 231 22.35 -30.41 -6.48
C THR A 231 20.93 -30.81 -6.08
N ARG A 232 20.48 -30.42 -4.90
CA ARG A 232 19.15 -30.72 -4.39
C ARG A 232 18.13 -29.71 -4.93
N PRO A 233 16.99 -30.17 -5.49
CA PRO A 233 15.91 -29.26 -5.87
C PRO A 233 15.35 -28.58 -4.62
N SER A 234 15.52 -27.26 -4.54
CA SER A 234 15.09 -26.43 -3.42
C SER A 234 14.59 -25.09 -3.95
N ASN A 235 13.42 -24.66 -3.50
CA ASN A 235 12.91 -23.31 -3.77
C ASN A 235 13.74 -22.22 -3.06
N SER A 236 14.66 -22.60 -2.16
CA SER A 236 15.54 -21.65 -1.48
C SER A 236 16.76 -21.26 -2.33
N LEU A 237 17.04 -22.00 -3.42
CA LEU A 237 18.13 -21.74 -4.36
C LEU A 237 17.58 -21.37 -5.74
N HIS A 238 18.00 -20.22 -6.25
CA HIS A 238 17.70 -19.76 -7.60
C HIS A 238 19.00 -19.36 -8.28
N ASP A 239 19.28 -19.92 -9.45
CA ASP A 239 20.58 -19.78 -10.15
C ASP A 239 21.78 -20.13 -9.23
N GLY A 240 21.59 -21.11 -8.34
CA GLY A 240 22.58 -21.53 -7.34
C GLY A 240 22.76 -20.59 -6.15
N PHE A 241 22.02 -19.48 -6.07
CA PHE A 241 22.14 -18.48 -5.00
C PHE A 241 21.08 -18.68 -3.90
N PRO A 242 21.48 -18.63 -2.61
CA PRO A 242 20.57 -18.61 -1.46
C PRO A 242 19.60 -17.43 -1.45
N THR A 243 18.40 -17.63 -1.98
CA THR A 243 17.45 -16.55 -2.28
C THR A 243 16.94 -15.86 -1.01
N ILE A 244 16.90 -16.58 0.11
CA ILE A 244 16.52 -16.03 1.41
C ILE A 244 17.38 -14.83 1.82
N TYR A 245 18.68 -14.83 1.47
CA TYR A 245 19.58 -13.71 1.74
C TYR A 245 19.28 -12.50 0.85
N LYS A 246 18.85 -12.71 -0.41
CA LYS A 246 18.35 -11.60 -1.24
C LYS A 246 17.07 -11.00 -0.66
N LEU A 247 16.15 -11.84 -0.19
CA LEU A 247 14.92 -11.39 0.45
C LEU A 247 15.23 -10.56 1.70
N LEU A 248 15.99 -11.10 2.64
CA LEU A 248 16.42 -10.40 3.85
C LEU A 248 17.13 -9.08 3.52
N SER A 249 18.02 -9.07 2.53
CA SER A 249 18.67 -7.84 2.06
C SER A 249 17.65 -6.81 1.57
N CYS A 250 16.66 -7.20 0.76
CA CYS A 250 15.60 -6.30 0.30
C CYS A 250 14.73 -5.78 1.45
N LEU A 251 14.45 -6.62 2.46
CA LEU A 251 13.72 -6.23 3.66
C LEU A 251 14.48 -5.14 4.40
N GLN A 252 15.76 -5.37 4.72
CA GLN A 252 16.64 -4.40 5.38
C GLN A 252 16.76 -3.10 4.58
N TYR A 253 16.86 -3.19 3.26
CA TYR A 253 16.93 -2.01 2.40
C TYR A 253 15.65 -1.18 2.48
N LYS A 254 14.48 -1.84 2.48
CA LYS A 254 13.20 -1.14 2.65
C LYS A 254 13.06 -0.54 4.05
N SER A 255 13.51 -1.23 5.10
CA SER A 255 13.58 -0.69 6.46
C SER A 255 14.43 0.60 6.51
N ALA A 256 15.55 0.64 5.78
CA ALA A 256 16.41 1.80 5.71
C ALA A 256 15.71 3.00 5.05
N LEU A 257 15.05 2.77 3.91
CA LEU A 257 14.29 3.81 3.21
C LEU A 257 13.16 4.37 4.07
N LEU A 258 12.36 3.50 4.69
CA LEU A 258 11.29 3.91 5.58
C LEU A 258 11.85 4.68 6.80
N SER A 259 12.95 4.21 7.40
CA SER A 259 13.59 4.93 8.51
C SER A 259 14.06 6.33 8.11
N MET A 260 14.51 6.53 6.86
CA MET A 260 14.81 7.87 6.33
C MET A 260 13.55 8.74 6.18
N GLU A 261 12.45 8.16 5.68
CA GLU A 261 11.15 8.85 5.56
C GLU A 261 10.62 9.32 6.92
N TYR A 262 10.90 8.56 7.99
CA TYR A 262 10.57 8.90 9.38
C TYR A 262 11.68 9.69 10.11
N ASN A 263 12.60 10.35 9.39
CA ASN A 263 13.67 11.19 9.94
C ASN A 263 14.57 10.50 10.98
N ASN A 264 14.80 9.18 10.84
CA ASN A 264 15.72 8.40 11.66
C ASN A 264 16.95 7.93 10.86
N PRO A 265 17.90 8.83 10.56
CA PRO A 265 19.07 8.50 9.73
C PRO A 265 19.99 7.46 10.36
N ASN A 266 19.99 7.32 11.68
CA ASN A 266 20.82 6.36 12.42
C ASN A 266 20.34 4.92 12.22
N SER A 267 19.04 4.68 12.42
CA SER A 267 18.43 3.40 12.11
C SER A 267 18.59 3.07 10.63
N ALA A 268 18.33 4.06 9.77
CA ALA A 268 18.48 3.89 8.33
C ALA A 268 19.90 3.52 7.91
N PHE A 269 20.92 4.15 8.51
CA PHE A 269 22.32 3.81 8.25
C PHE A 269 22.62 2.37 8.67
N LEU A 270 22.22 1.97 9.88
CA LEU A 270 22.41 0.59 10.35
C LEU A 270 21.75 -0.43 9.42
N HIS A 271 20.52 -0.18 8.98
CA HIS A 271 19.81 -1.03 8.02
C HIS A 271 20.47 -1.06 6.63
N SER A 272 21.06 0.05 6.18
CA SER A 272 21.84 0.07 4.95
C SER A 272 23.02 -0.91 5.03
N ILE A 273 23.77 -0.91 6.14
CA ILE A 273 24.90 -1.84 6.29
C ILE A 273 24.42 -3.29 6.42
N ARG A 274 23.34 -3.55 7.15
CA ARG A 274 22.71 -4.89 7.21
C ARG A 274 22.25 -5.39 5.85
N THR A 275 21.80 -4.50 4.97
CA THR A 275 21.40 -4.83 3.59
C THR A 275 22.53 -5.51 2.83
N ILE A 276 23.73 -4.91 2.86
CA ILE A 276 24.89 -5.47 2.16
C ILE A 276 25.48 -6.66 2.93
N GLU A 277 25.48 -6.64 4.27
CA GLU A 277 25.93 -7.75 5.10
C GLU A 277 25.23 -9.06 4.73
N THR A 278 23.91 -9.06 4.79
CA THR A 278 23.11 -10.21 4.43
C THR A 278 23.32 -10.64 2.97
N TYR A 279 23.38 -9.69 2.03
CA TYR A 279 23.58 -10.05 0.63
C TYR A 279 24.94 -10.74 0.40
N ILE A 280 26.00 -10.22 1.04
CA ILE A 280 27.36 -10.77 0.97
C ILE A 280 27.44 -12.18 1.55
N GLU A 281 26.72 -12.47 2.63
CA GLU A 281 26.65 -13.83 3.19
C GLU A 281 26.09 -14.83 2.18
N GLY A 282 24.98 -14.48 1.52
CA GLY A 282 24.41 -15.30 0.44
C GLY A 282 25.37 -15.45 -0.75
N PHE A 283 26.07 -14.37 -1.12
CA PHE A 283 27.05 -14.38 -2.20
C PHE A 283 28.26 -15.28 -1.91
N LEU A 284 28.76 -15.29 -0.68
CA LEU A 284 29.88 -16.16 -0.29
C LEU A 284 29.50 -17.64 -0.32
N ILE A 285 28.26 -17.98 0.08
CA ILE A 285 27.73 -19.36 -0.07
C ILE A 285 27.59 -19.70 -1.57
N TYR A 286 27.03 -18.79 -2.37
CA TYR A 286 26.96 -18.94 -3.82
C TYR A 286 28.36 -19.16 -4.44
N ALA A 287 29.38 -18.48 -3.96
CA ALA A 287 30.75 -18.61 -4.44
C ALA A 287 31.50 -19.85 -3.91
N ASN A 288 30.85 -20.71 -3.11
CA ASN A 288 31.47 -21.84 -2.40
C ASN A 288 32.63 -21.44 -1.46
N VAL A 289 32.62 -20.19 -0.97
CA VAL A 289 33.60 -19.67 -0.01
C VAL A 289 33.08 -19.82 1.43
N ALA A 290 31.75 -19.80 1.59
CA ALA A 290 31.10 -19.96 2.88
C ALA A 290 30.11 -21.13 2.91
N THR A 291 29.80 -21.59 4.10
CA THR A 291 28.79 -22.62 4.39
C THR A 291 28.12 -22.34 5.74
N ILE A 292 27.06 -23.08 6.06
CA ILE A 292 26.47 -23.14 7.40
C ILE A 292 26.71 -24.54 7.93
N SER A 293 27.45 -24.66 9.03
CA SER A 293 27.78 -25.95 9.64
C SER A 293 28.02 -25.83 11.14
N ASP A 294 28.02 -26.97 11.83
CA ASP A 294 28.40 -27.02 13.24
C ASP A 294 29.86 -26.57 13.43
N TYR A 295 30.08 -25.71 14.43
CA TYR A 295 31.39 -25.23 14.83
C TYR A 295 31.84 -25.92 16.11
N TYR A 296 32.98 -26.61 16.03
CA TYR A 296 33.62 -27.26 17.16
C TYR A 296 34.79 -26.41 17.63
N ASN A 297 34.93 -26.24 18.95
CA ASN A 297 36.08 -25.54 19.51
C ASN A 297 37.37 -26.36 19.32
N ARG A 298 38.52 -25.79 19.69
CA ARG A 298 39.83 -26.47 19.60
C ARG A 298 39.92 -27.80 20.36
N ARG A 299 38.99 -28.08 21.28
CA ARG A 299 38.90 -29.33 22.06
C ARG A 299 37.96 -30.36 21.42
N GLY A 300 37.43 -30.11 20.23
CA GLY A 300 36.47 -30.98 19.55
C GLY A 300 35.05 -30.95 20.16
N VAL A 301 34.77 -30.01 21.07
CA VAL A 301 33.44 -29.87 21.67
C VAL A 301 32.61 -28.92 20.82
N LEU A 302 31.38 -29.31 20.51
CA LEU A 302 30.41 -28.48 19.79
C LEU A 302 30.22 -27.17 20.54
N SER A 303 30.66 -26.08 19.92
CA SER A 303 30.58 -24.73 20.48
C SER A 303 29.35 -23.99 19.97
N GLU A 304 28.94 -24.25 18.73
CA GLU A 304 27.80 -23.59 18.11
C GLU A 304 27.23 -24.47 16.98
N LYS A 305 25.90 -24.55 16.90
CA LYS A 305 25.22 -25.23 15.79
C LYS A 305 24.89 -24.27 14.67
N ASP A 306 24.91 -24.77 13.44
CA ASP A 306 24.57 -24.01 12.23
C ASP A 306 25.27 -22.63 12.16
N ALA A 307 26.58 -22.58 12.44
CA ALA A 307 27.35 -21.36 12.39
C ALA A 307 27.71 -20.99 10.94
N PHE A 308 27.76 -19.70 10.63
CA PHE A 308 28.28 -19.23 9.34
C PHE A 308 29.81 -19.37 9.30
N MET A 309 30.30 -20.22 8.40
CA MET A 309 31.72 -20.58 8.27
C MET A 309 32.27 -20.09 6.94
N ILE A 310 33.49 -19.55 6.94
CA ILE A 310 34.24 -19.19 5.72
C ILE A 310 35.50 -20.05 5.70
N ASN A 311 35.74 -20.77 4.61
CA ASN A 311 36.87 -21.71 4.49
C ASN A 311 37.02 -22.61 5.74
N ASN A 312 35.89 -23.18 6.20
CA ASN A 312 35.80 -24.04 7.39
C ASN A 312 36.22 -23.39 8.73
N ASN A 313 36.32 -22.07 8.78
CA ASN A 313 36.60 -21.33 10.00
C ASN A 313 35.45 -20.40 10.35
N LYS A 314 35.14 -20.31 11.65
CA LYS A 314 34.18 -19.33 12.14
C LYS A 314 34.82 -17.95 12.07
N LEU A 315 34.24 -17.05 11.28
CA LEU A 315 34.66 -15.65 11.22
C LEU A 315 33.67 -14.75 11.95
N SER A 316 34.16 -14.04 12.96
CA SER A 316 33.41 -12.99 13.64
C SER A 316 33.52 -11.66 12.90
N GLY A 317 32.37 -11.00 12.73
CA GLY A 317 32.27 -9.62 12.23
C GLY A 317 32.15 -9.49 10.71
N PHE A 318 31.36 -8.50 10.28
CA PHE A 318 31.05 -8.27 8.87
C PHE A 318 32.27 -7.85 8.03
N GLY A 319 33.19 -7.04 8.57
CA GLY A 319 34.34 -6.54 7.82
C GLY A 319 35.21 -7.65 7.21
N LYS A 320 35.40 -8.77 7.93
CA LYS A 320 36.13 -9.94 7.41
C LYS A 320 35.36 -10.67 6.31
N LYS A 321 34.04 -10.84 6.47
CA LYS A 321 33.16 -11.40 5.43
C LYS A 321 33.21 -10.56 4.15
N TYR A 322 33.16 -9.24 4.29
CA TYR A 322 33.26 -8.29 3.17
C TYR A 322 34.62 -8.35 2.46
N ALA A 323 35.71 -8.50 3.21
CA ALA A 323 37.04 -8.69 2.64
C ALA A 323 37.11 -9.98 1.80
N SER A 324 36.64 -11.12 2.34
CA SER A 324 36.59 -12.39 1.61
C SER A 324 35.76 -12.31 0.33
N ALA A 325 34.63 -11.58 0.34
CA ALA A 325 33.83 -11.39 -0.86
C ALA A 325 34.55 -10.56 -1.91
N GLY A 326 35.40 -9.61 -1.48
CA GLY A 326 36.23 -8.81 -2.36
C GLY A 326 37.19 -9.62 -3.23
N ASP A 327 37.66 -10.76 -2.74
CA ASP A 327 38.55 -11.69 -3.45
C ASP A 327 37.82 -12.52 -4.52
N VAL A 328 36.49 -12.66 -4.43
CA VAL A 328 35.69 -13.37 -5.43
C VAL A 328 35.44 -12.44 -6.62
N ASN A 329 35.63 -12.95 -7.85
CA ASN A 329 35.33 -12.23 -9.10
C ASN A 329 35.94 -10.81 -9.19
N ASN A 330 37.06 -10.55 -8.51
CA ASN A 330 37.74 -9.25 -8.45
C ASN A 330 36.81 -8.10 -7.99
N LEU A 331 35.88 -8.36 -7.07
CA LEU A 331 34.95 -7.35 -6.54
C LEU A 331 35.65 -6.13 -5.92
N LYS A 332 36.89 -6.30 -5.45
CA LYS A 332 37.77 -5.21 -4.96
C LYS A 332 37.93 -4.06 -5.97
N ASN A 333 37.82 -4.33 -7.27
CA ASN A 333 37.99 -3.32 -8.32
C ASN A 333 36.73 -2.48 -8.57
N HIS A 334 35.60 -2.79 -7.91
CA HIS A 334 34.39 -1.99 -8.05
C HIS A 334 34.58 -0.59 -7.45
N LYS A 335 34.15 0.46 -8.16
CA LYS A 335 34.31 1.89 -7.79
C LYS A 335 33.85 2.24 -6.36
N PHE A 336 32.91 1.49 -5.80
CA PHE A 336 32.37 1.71 -4.45
C PHE A 336 32.84 0.72 -3.39
N TYR A 337 33.71 -0.23 -3.72
CA TYR A 337 34.19 -1.23 -2.76
C TYR A 337 34.83 -0.59 -1.52
N VAL A 338 35.77 0.33 -1.74
CA VAL A 338 36.46 1.05 -0.65
C VAL A 338 35.49 1.90 0.16
N LYS A 339 34.57 2.61 -0.51
CA LYS A 339 33.56 3.44 0.18
C LYS A 339 32.63 2.60 1.07
N ILE A 340 32.19 1.44 0.60
CA ILE A 340 31.36 0.53 1.42
C ILE A 340 32.16 0.03 2.62
N ARG A 341 33.44 -0.32 2.44
CA ARG A 341 34.33 -0.71 3.54
C ARG A 341 34.43 0.39 4.60
N GLU A 342 34.62 1.65 4.20
CA GLU A 342 34.61 2.80 5.11
C GLU A 342 33.28 2.91 5.87
N MET A 343 32.14 2.68 5.21
CA MET A 343 30.82 2.69 5.87
C MET A 343 30.66 1.55 6.89
N ILE A 344 31.23 0.37 6.62
CA ILE A 344 31.26 -0.76 7.57
C ILE A 344 32.08 -0.39 8.81
N ASP A 345 33.23 0.26 8.62
CA ASP A 345 34.08 0.71 9.73
C ASP A 345 33.38 1.81 10.55
N LEU A 346 32.68 2.74 9.89
CA LEU A 346 31.86 3.75 10.54
C LEU A 346 30.70 3.13 11.35
N ARG A 347 30.08 2.06 10.85
CA ARG A 347 29.02 1.35 11.59
C ARG A 347 29.50 0.85 12.95
N ASN A 348 30.76 0.43 13.09
CA ASN A 348 31.29 -0.01 14.38
C ASN A 348 31.50 1.14 15.38
N LYS A 349 31.52 2.38 14.91
CA LYS A 349 31.61 3.61 15.72
C LYS A 349 30.25 4.28 15.95
N LEU A 350 29.18 3.73 15.37
CA LEU A 350 27.82 4.24 15.49
C LEU A 350 27.28 3.97 16.90
N TYR A 351 26.53 4.92 17.47
CA TYR A 351 25.96 4.79 18.82
C TYR A 351 24.95 3.66 19.00
N LEU A 352 24.28 3.23 17.93
CA LEU A 352 23.40 2.05 17.96
C LEU A 352 24.16 0.72 18.01
N THR A 353 25.49 0.75 18.09
CA THR A 353 26.32 -0.45 18.16
C THR A 353 27.27 -0.38 19.36
N HIS A 354 28.39 0.35 19.24
CA HIS A 354 29.47 0.36 20.23
C HIS A 354 30.20 1.71 20.37
N GLY A 355 29.75 2.78 19.69
CA GLY A 355 30.47 4.07 19.70
C GLY A 355 29.59 5.27 20.07
N ASP A 356 30.04 6.48 19.72
CA ASP A 356 29.38 7.74 20.08
C ASP A 356 28.91 8.56 18.85
N MET A 357 29.15 8.04 17.65
CA MET A 357 28.82 8.76 16.42
C MET A 357 27.35 8.59 16.05
N LYS A 358 26.75 9.67 15.52
CA LYS A 358 25.43 9.66 14.87
C LYS A 358 25.59 9.79 13.36
N ALA A 359 24.88 8.98 12.60
CA ALA A 359 24.76 9.11 11.16
C ALA A 359 23.81 10.27 10.80
N CYS A 360 24.18 11.02 9.76
CA CYS A 360 23.34 12.05 9.18
C CYS A 360 22.67 11.56 7.89
N SER A 361 21.61 12.24 7.46
CA SER A 361 20.84 11.87 6.27
C SER A 361 21.67 11.81 4.98
N LEU A 362 22.69 12.66 4.85
CA LEU A 362 23.58 12.66 3.68
C LEU A 362 24.40 11.36 3.61
N LEU A 363 25.05 10.99 4.72
CA LEU A 363 25.84 9.77 4.82
C LEU A 363 24.98 8.53 4.51
N THR A 364 23.78 8.47 5.07
CA THR A 364 22.86 7.34 4.86
C THR A 364 22.43 7.23 3.40
N LYS A 365 22.08 8.35 2.75
CA LYS A 365 21.72 8.36 1.31
C LYS A 365 22.88 7.88 0.44
N GLN A 366 24.11 8.29 0.74
CA GLN A 366 25.30 7.83 0.03
C GLN A 366 25.53 6.32 0.23
N SER A 367 25.41 5.84 1.48
CA SER A 367 25.52 4.41 1.80
C SER A 367 24.53 3.57 0.99
N LEU A 368 23.24 3.95 1.00
CA LEU A 368 22.19 3.27 0.24
C LEU A 368 22.50 3.21 -1.26
N TYR A 369 22.94 4.33 -1.84
CA TYR A 369 23.31 4.39 -3.25
C TYR A 369 24.48 3.45 -3.59
N TYR A 370 25.57 3.51 -2.80
CA TYR A 370 26.74 2.66 -3.02
C TYR A 370 26.39 1.16 -2.90
N ILE A 371 25.59 0.80 -1.91
CA ILE A 371 25.19 -0.59 -1.64
C ILE A 371 24.34 -1.16 -2.79
N ILE A 372 23.34 -0.43 -3.28
CA ILE A 372 22.49 -0.92 -4.37
C ILE A 372 23.29 -1.12 -5.66
N ASP A 373 24.14 -0.15 -6.01
CA ASP A 373 24.99 -0.22 -7.19
C ASP A 373 25.89 -1.46 -7.11
N PHE A 374 26.51 -1.70 -5.94
CA PHE A 374 27.35 -2.86 -5.70
C PHE A 374 26.57 -4.19 -5.70
N ILE A 375 25.39 -4.27 -5.08
CA ILE A 375 24.53 -5.47 -5.10
C ILE A 375 24.11 -5.80 -6.53
N ASN A 376 23.65 -4.81 -7.31
CA ASN A 376 23.25 -5.04 -8.69
C ASN A 376 24.43 -5.48 -9.57
N TYR A 377 25.63 -4.94 -9.31
CA TYR A 377 26.85 -5.40 -9.97
C TYR A 377 27.13 -6.87 -9.67
N ILE A 378 27.09 -7.28 -8.38
CA ILE A 378 27.28 -8.68 -7.98
C ILE A 378 26.22 -9.60 -8.62
N ASP A 379 24.95 -9.21 -8.58
CA ASP A 379 23.85 -9.99 -9.17
C ASP A 379 24.07 -10.21 -10.68
N ASN A 380 24.55 -9.18 -11.38
CA ASN A 380 24.83 -9.24 -12.81
C ASN A 380 26.00 -10.17 -13.14
N ILE A 381 27.16 -10.00 -12.50
CA ILE A 381 28.32 -10.88 -12.75
C ILE A 381 28.08 -12.32 -12.29
N SER A 382 27.17 -12.53 -11.33
CA SER A 382 26.75 -13.85 -10.84
C SER A 382 25.61 -14.47 -11.67
N ASN A 383 25.21 -13.85 -12.79
CA ASN A 383 24.18 -14.33 -13.71
C ASN A 383 22.83 -14.67 -13.05
N GLN A 384 22.37 -13.84 -12.11
CA GLN A 384 21.15 -14.07 -11.33
C GLN A 384 19.88 -13.68 -12.10
N ARG A 385 19.46 -14.52 -13.07
CA ARG A 385 18.38 -14.23 -14.04
C ARG A 385 16.98 -14.58 -13.55
N SER A 386 16.80 -15.70 -12.87
CA SER A 386 15.47 -16.21 -12.49
C SER A 386 14.81 -15.33 -11.41
N LEU A 387 15.61 -14.95 -10.41
CA LEU A 387 15.17 -14.13 -9.28
C LEU A 387 16.25 -13.12 -8.86
N PRO A 388 16.44 -12.05 -9.64
CA PRO A 388 17.37 -10.96 -9.29
C PRO A 388 16.84 -10.17 -8.09
N TRP A 389 17.76 -9.64 -7.28
CA TRP A 389 17.49 -8.81 -6.11
C TRP A 389 16.53 -7.66 -6.43
N LYS A 390 16.75 -6.97 -7.57
CA LYS A 390 15.89 -5.85 -8.01
C LYS A 390 14.42 -6.25 -8.21
N LYS A 391 14.16 -7.49 -8.63
CA LYS A 391 12.78 -8.01 -8.79
C LYS A 391 12.13 -8.21 -7.43
N ILE A 392 12.85 -8.81 -6.48
CA ILE A 392 12.39 -8.99 -5.10
C ILE A 392 12.11 -7.65 -4.42
N TYR A 393 13.06 -6.71 -4.53
CA TYR A 393 12.90 -5.37 -3.97
C TYR A 393 11.70 -4.63 -4.58
N ARG A 394 11.47 -4.72 -5.90
CA ARG A 394 10.31 -4.05 -6.53
C ARG A 394 8.98 -4.58 -5.99
N ASP A 395 8.88 -5.87 -5.72
CA ASP A 395 7.67 -6.47 -5.14
C ASP A 395 7.47 -6.02 -3.68
N ILE A 396 8.54 -5.93 -2.89
CA ILE A 396 8.52 -5.36 -1.52
C ILE A 396 8.17 -3.86 -1.54
N ASP A 397 8.75 -3.06 -2.44
CA ASP A 397 8.48 -1.61 -2.50
C ASP A 397 7.03 -1.33 -2.90
N LYS A 398 6.44 -2.16 -3.75
CA LYS A 398 5.00 -2.09 -4.09
C LYS A 398 4.10 -2.48 -2.93
N SER A 399 4.54 -3.35 -2.02
CA SER A 399 3.68 -3.84 -0.94
C SER A 399 3.26 -2.70 0.01
N VAL A 400 4.15 -1.74 0.28
CA VAL A 400 3.89 -0.60 1.18
C VAL A 400 3.11 0.56 0.56
N LYS A 401 2.92 0.58 -0.76
CA LYS A 401 2.22 1.65 -1.48
C LYS A 401 0.72 1.39 -1.53
N PHE A 402 -0.08 2.23 -0.90
CA PHE A 402 -1.53 2.04 -0.78
C PHE A 402 -2.28 2.98 -1.73
N ASP A 403 -3.27 2.43 -2.44
CA ASP A 403 -4.18 3.19 -3.29
C ASP A 403 -5.44 3.52 -2.49
N PHE A 404 -5.33 4.52 -1.63
CA PHE A 404 -6.44 4.94 -0.76
C PHE A 404 -7.65 5.37 -1.59
N TYR A 405 -7.42 6.17 -2.62
CA TYR A 405 -8.48 6.71 -3.46
C TYR A 405 -9.20 5.62 -4.24
N GLY A 406 -8.48 4.83 -5.03
CA GLY A 406 -9.08 3.82 -5.91
C GLY A 406 -9.85 2.76 -5.14
N VAL A 407 -9.34 2.32 -3.98
CA VAL A 407 -10.02 1.35 -3.12
C VAL A 407 -11.27 1.96 -2.47
N THR A 408 -11.19 3.19 -1.95
CA THR A 408 -12.34 3.86 -1.35
C THR A 408 -13.44 4.09 -2.38
N LYS A 409 -13.06 4.63 -3.55
CA LYS A 409 -13.99 4.89 -4.64
C LYS A 409 -14.68 3.62 -5.13
N SER A 410 -13.91 2.56 -5.42
CA SER A 410 -14.50 1.30 -5.90
C SER A 410 -15.38 0.61 -4.85
N SER A 411 -15.02 0.70 -3.56
CA SER A 411 -15.83 0.17 -2.47
C SER A 411 -17.15 0.92 -2.36
N LEU A 412 -17.14 2.26 -2.36
CA LEU A 412 -18.35 3.07 -2.34
C LEU A 412 -19.24 2.82 -3.55
N SER A 413 -18.67 2.82 -4.76
CA SER A 413 -19.43 2.56 -5.98
C SER A 413 -20.06 1.17 -5.98
N HIS A 414 -19.36 0.15 -5.47
CA HIS A 414 -19.91 -1.19 -5.34
C HIS A 414 -21.09 -1.27 -4.35
N ILE A 415 -21.05 -0.47 -3.28
CA ILE A 415 -22.11 -0.47 -2.25
C ILE A 415 -23.34 0.30 -2.74
N PHE A 416 -23.13 1.43 -3.40
CA PHE A 416 -24.15 2.47 -3.52
C PHE A 416 -24.59 2.81 -4.95
N ILE A 417 -23.76 2.51 -5.96
CA ILE A 417 -24.12 2.79 -7.36
C ILE A 417 -24.79 1.55 -7.95
N HIS A 418 -26.07 1.69 -8.30
CA HIS A 418 -26.87 0.67 -8.97
C HIS A 418 -27.35 1.16 -10.34
N LYS A 419 -28.20 0.38 -11.01
CA LYS A 419 -28.74 0.73 -12.33
C LYS A 419 -29.57 2.02 -12.27
N TYR A 420 -29.66 2.71 -13.41
CA TYR A 420 -30.50 3.89 -13.61
C TYR A 420 -30.92 4.03 -15.08
N ILE A 421 -31.98 4.79 -15.33
CA ILE A 421 -32.55 5.06 -16.65
C ILE A 421 -32.74 6.57 -16.82
N PHE A 422 -32.34 7.07 -17.99
CA PHE A 422 -32.55 8.46 -18.40
C PHE A 422 -33.72 8.58 -19.36
N GLN A 423 -34.58 9.57 -19.13
CA GLN A 423 -35.62 9.97 -20.06
C GLN A 423 -35.48 11.47 -20.32
N LEU A 424 -35.11 11.82 -21.55
CA LEU A 424 -34.96 13.20 -22.00
C LEU A 424 -36.20 13.60 -22.78
N ASN A 425 -36.79 14.74 -22.41
CA ASN A 425 -37.85 15.36 -23.19
C ASN A 425 -37.19 16.32 -24.18
N SER A 426 -37.13 15.94 -25.46
CA SER A 426 -36.56 16.80 -26.50
C SER A 426 -37.40 18.08 -26.70
N PRO A 427 -36.76 19.25 -26.88
CA PRO A 427 -37.47 20.42 -27.38
C PRO A 427 -37.98 20.11 -28.80
N GLN A 428 -39.24 20.45 -29.07
CA GLN A 428 -39.84 20.33 -30.40
C GLN A 428 -39.38 21.47 -31.30
#